data_AF-A0A6N9ASZ9-F1
#
_entry.id   AF-A0A6N9ASZ9-F1
#
_cell.length_a   1.000
_cell.length_b   1.000
_cell.length_c   1.000
_cell.angle_alpha   90.00
_cell.angle_beta   90.00
_cell.angle_gamma   90.00
#
_symmetry.space_group_name_H-M   'P 1'
#
loop_
_entity.id
_entity.type
_entity.pdbx_description
1 polymer ?
#
loop_
_entity_poly.entity_id
_entity_poly.type
_entity_poly.pdbx_seq_one_letter_code
_entity_poly.pdbx_strand_id
1 'polypeptide(L)' 'MKPSEFFDDFSQLLLKWRNPLPGRDLPWAFEPNPYKVWISEIMLQQPQ' A
#
# COMPACT_ATOMS: atom_id res chain seq x y z
N MET A 1 17.27 -11.08 18.86
CA MET A 1 16.86 -10.15 17.80
C MET A 1 16.55 -8.82 18.46
N LYS A 2 17.26 -7.76 18.10
CA LYS A 2 16.95 -6.43 18.63
C LYS A 2 15.63 -5.94 18.00
N PRO A 3 14.84 -5.11 18.69
CA PRO A 3 13.58 -4.60 18.15
C PRO A 3 13.74 -3.93 16.78
N SER A 4 14.86 -3.25 16.53
CA SER A 4 15.18 -2.63 15.24
C SER A 4 15.32 -3.65 14.11
N GLU A 5 16.01 -4.77 14.35
CA GLU A 5 16.22 -5.83 13.35
C GLU A 5 14.90 -6.47 12.92
N PHE A 6 13.95 -6.60 13.85
CA PHE A 6 12.61 -7.11 13.53
C PHE A 6 11.84 -6.20 12.58
N PHE A 7 11.87 -4.87 12.81
CA PHE A 7 11.18 -3.93 11.94
C PHE A 7 11.77 -3.91 10.54
N ASP A 8 13.09 -4.01 10.41
CA ASP A 8 13.77 -4.07 9.12
C ASP A 8 13.36 -5.33 8.34
N ASP A 9 13.42 -6.51 8.97
CA ASP A 9 13.03 -7.78 8.35
C ASP A 9 11.55 -7.81 7.97
N PHE A 10 10.67 -7.32 8.85
CA PHE A 10 9.24 -7.24 8.59
C PHE A 10 8.92 -6.27 7.43
N SER A 11 9.61 -5.13 7.39
CA SER A 11 9.44 -4.14 6.31
C SER A 11 9.84 -4.73 4.97
N GLN A 12 10.95 -5.48 4.90
CA GLN A 12 11.39 -6.14 3.68
C GLN A 12 10.40 -7.23 3.22
N LEU A 13 9.84 -8.00 4.15
CA LEU A 13 8.80 -8.98 3.84
C LEU A 13 7.54 -8.33 3.26
N LEU A 14 7.09 -7.21 3.84
CA LEU A 14 5.94 -6.45 3.34
C LEU A 14 6.19 -5.89 1.94
N LEU A 15 7.37 -5.32 1.69
CA LEU A 15 7.74 -4.79 0.37
C LEU A 15 7.75 -5.89 -0.69
N LYS A 16 8.32 -7.07 -0.36
CA LYS A 16 8.31 -8.23 -1.25
C LYS A 16 6.89 -8.72 -1.55
N TRP A 17 6.02 -8.73 -0.54
CA TRP A 17 4.62 -9.12 -0.72
C TRP A 17 3.82 -8.09 -1.53
N ARG A 18 4.12 -6.79 -1.41
CA ARG A 18 3.42 -5.70 -2.11
C ARG A 18 3.66 -5.71 -3.62
N ASN A 19 4.71 -6.38 -4.11
CA ASN A 19 5.06 -6.43 -5.52
C ASN A 19 3.83 -6.60 -6.44
N PRO A 20 3.77 -5.88 -7.59
CA PRO A 20 2.63 -5.94 -8.51
C PRO A 20 2.34 -7.36 -8.95
N LEU A 21 1.06 -7.74 -8.88
CA LEU A 21 0.55 -9.04 -9.31
C LEU A 21 -0.78 -8.81 -10.04
N PRO A 22 -1.11 -9.63 -11.06
CA PRO A 22 -2.40 -9.56 -11.74
C PRO A 22 -3.55 -9.61 -10.72
N GLY A 23 -4.47 -8.65 -10.77
CA GLY A 23 -5.60 -8.54 -9.84
C GLY A 23 -5.35 -7.69 -8.58
N ARG A 24 -4.11 -7.20 -8.36
CA ARG A 24 -3.78 -6.23 -7.29
C ARG A 24 -3.45 -4.83 -7.84
N ASP A 25 -3.43 -4.67 -9.16
CA ASP A 25 -3.26 -3.39 -9.83
C ASP A 25 -4.54 -2.57 -9.73
N LEU A 26 -4.55 -1.60 -8.81
CA LEU A 26 -5.63 -0.65 -8.68
C LEU A 26 -5.33 0.57 -9.55
N PRO A 27 -6.28 1.06 -10.37
CA PRO A 27 -6.04 2.17 -11.28
C PRO A 27 -5.66 3.47 -10.55
N TRP A 28 -6.09 3.63 -9.30
CA TRP A 28 -5.73 4.78 -8.45
C TRP A 28 -4.40 4.62 -7.68
N ALA A 29 -3.75 3.45 -7.72
CA ALA A 29 -2.51 3.21 -6.96
C ALA A 29 -1.24 3.78 -7.63
N PHE A 30 -1.30 4.14 -8.91
CA PHE A 30 -0.13 4.55 -9.70
C PHE A 30 -0.03 6.06 -9.93
N GLU A 31 -1.01 6.85 -9.47
CA GLU A 31 -1.03 8.29 -9.68
C GLU A 31 -0.74 9.05 -8.37
N PRO A 32 0.44 9.64 -8.19
CA PRO A 32 0.84 10.29 -6.93
C PRO A 32 0.21 11.68 -6.73
N ASN A 33 -0.86 12.02 -7.44
CA ASN A 33 -1.52 13.31 -7.30
C ASN A 33 -2.24 13.36 -5.94
N PRO A 34 -1.85 14.27 -5.01
CA PRO A 34 -2.40 14.30 -3.65
C PRO A 34 -3.93 14.43 -3.62
N TYR A 35 -4.51 15.18 -4.56
CA TYR A 35 -5.95 15.34 -4.65
C TYR A 35 -6.65 14.03 -5.04
N LYS A 36 -6.08 13.27 -5.99
CA LYS A 36 -6.66 12.00 -6.43
C LYS A 36 -6.49 10.89 -5.39
N VAL A 37 -5.37 10.88 -4.66
CA VAL A 37 -5.16 10.01 -3.50
C VAL A 37 -6.24 10.27 -2.45
N TRP A 38 -6.44 11.53 -2.08
CA TRP A 38 -7.45 11.93 -1.10
C TRP A 38 -8.87 11.48 -1.47
N ILE A 39 -9.27 11.70 -2.73
CA ILE A 39 -10.59 11.24 -3.21
C ILE A 39 -10.72 9.71 -3.14
N SER A 40 -9.66 8.99 -3.51
CA SER A 40 -9.66 7.51 -3.50
C SER A 40 -9.79 6.96 -2.07
N GLU A 41 -9.15 7.59 -1.09
CA GLU A 41 -9.27 7.22 0.32
C GLU A 41 -10.70 7.41 0.84
N ILE A 42 -11.35 8.54 0.49
CA ILE A 42 -12.75 8.80 0.88
C ILE A 42 -13.68 7.76 0.27
N MET A 43 -13.52 7.45 -1.02
CA MET A 43 -14.34 6.47 -1.72
C MET A 43 -14.22 5.06 -1.11
N LEU A 44 -13.00 4.65 -0.74
CA LEU A 44 -12.73 3.32 -0.20
C LEU A 44 -13.21 3.10 1.24
N GLN A 45 -13.47 4.17 1.99
CA GLN A 45 -13.97 4.09 3.36
C GLN A 45 -15.50 3.98 3.44
N GLN A 46 -16.22 4.20 2.34
CA GLN A 46 -17.67 4.09 2.35
C GLN A 46 -18.09 2.61 2.43
N PRO A 47 -18.95 2.22 3.37
CA PRO A 47 -19.57 0.91 3.36
C PRO A 47 -20.50 0.79 2.14
N GLN A 48 -20.56 -0.41 1.55
CA GLN A 48 -21.57 -0.76 0.54
C GLN A 48 -22.86 -1.22 1.20
#